data_AF-A0A2W7RIX1-F1
#
_entry.id   AF-A0A2W7RIX1-F1
#
_cell.length_a   1.000
_cell.length_b   1.000
_cell.length_c   1.000
_cell.angle_alpha   90.00
_cell.angle_beta   90.00
_cell.angle_gamma   90.00
#
_symmetry.space_group_name_H-M   'P 1'
#
loop_
_entity.id
_entity.type
_entity.pdbx_description
1 polymer ?
#
loop_
_entity_poly.entity_id
_entity_poly.type
_entity_poly.pdbx_seq_one_letter_code
_entity_poly.pdbx_strand_id
1 'polypeptide(L)'
;MAPNIFVDSDVFLDTLLTRDPFAEKSNTIFLLAAKGEVSIFLSSLMISNSFYVARKEIGKEITIKSIKQILEYCQILPVGDAEIRNAFRNGFTDFEDANQFETAN
;
A
#
# COMPACT_ATOMS: atom_id res chain seq x y z
N MET A 1 -15.79 14.66 -7.21
CA MET A 1 -15.41 13.47 -6.42
C MET A 1 -13.90 13.44 -6.38
N ALA A 2 -13.28 13.16 -5.24
CA ALA A 2 -11.82 13.05 -5.17
C ALA A 2 -11.36 11.87 -6.06
N PRO A 3 -10.22 11.96 -6.77
CA PRO A 3 -9.68 10.85 -7.54
C PRO A 3 -9.34 9.66 -6.64
N ASN A 4 -9.66 8.45 -7.10
CA ASN A 4 -9.27 7.21 -6.44
C ASN A 4 -7.88 6.79 -6.93
N ILE A 5 -6.99 6.47 -6.02
CA ILE A 5 -5.63 6.03 -6.33
C ILE A 5 -5.36 4.76 -5.54
N PHE A 6 -4.98 3.69 -6.24
CA PHE A 6 -4.40 2.51 -5.63
C PHE A 6 -2.89 2.72 -5.48
N VAL A 7 -2.37 2.54 -4.27
CA VAL A 7 -0.95 2.78 -3.98
C VAL A 7 -0.18 1.46 -3.99
N ASP A 8 0.92 1.46 -4.73
CA ASP A 8 1.86 0.35 -4.81
C ASP A 8 2.64 0.13 -3.50
N SER A 9 3.08 -1.10 -3.26
CA SER A 9 3.83 -1.52 -2.06
C SER A 9 5.10 -0.72 -1.83
N ASP A 10 5.86 -0.39 -2.87
CA ASP A 10 7.10 0.37 -2.68
C ASP A 10 6.80 1.82 -2.28
N VAL A 11 5.78 2.45 -2.87
CA VAL A 11 5.34 3.79 -2.48
C VAL A 11 4.88 3.81 -1.01
N PHE A 12 4.13 2.80 -0.58
CA PHE A 12 3.74 2.68 0.83
C PHE A 12 4.95 2.47 1.75
N LEU A 13 5.91 1.62 1.36
CA LEU A 13 7.14 1.40 2.12
C LEU A 13 8.03 2.65 2.17
N ASP A 14 8.12 3.40 1.08
CA ASP A 14 8.90 4.63 1.01
C ASP A 14 8.37 5.68 1.97
N THR A 15 7.04 5.78 2.11
CA THR A 15 6.41 6.61 3.14
C THR A 15 6.62 6.03 4.55
N LEU A 16 6.41 4.73 4.74
CA LEU A 16 6.50 4.08 6.04
C LEU A 16 7.90 4.13 6.65
N LEU A 17 8.92 3.99 5.81
CA LEU A 17 10.33 3.88 6.20
C LEU A 17 11.18 5.10 5.83
N THR A 18 10.59 6.09 5.15
CA THR A 18 11.33 7.27 4.63
C THR A 18 12.51 6.84 3.74
N ARG A 19 12.24 5.97 2.75
CA ARG A 19 13.27 5.46 1.83
C ARG A 19 13.60 6.48 0.72
N ASP A 20 14.85 6.91 0.66
CA ASP A 20 15.34 7.71 -0.45
C ASP A 20 15.48 6.90 -1.75
N PRO A 21 15.30 7.53 -2.93
CA PRO A 21 15.07 8.96 -3.15
C PRO A 21 13.58 9.37 -3.22
N PHE A 22 12.65 8.44 -2.96
CA PHE A 22 11.24 8.64 -3.28
C PHE A 22 10.37 9.05 -2.09
N ALA A 23 10.88 8.98 -0.86
CA ALA A 23 10.17 9.31 0.38
C ALA A 23 9.35 10.62 0.29
N GLU A 24 9.93 11.71 -0.20
CA GLU A 24 9.23 13.00 -0.31
C GLU A 24 8.02 12.94 -1.25
N LYS A 25 8.20 12.31 -2.41
CA LYS A 25 7.13 12.16 -3.41
C LYS A 25 6.04 11.23 -2.90
N SER A 26 6.41 10.10 -2.30
CA SER A 26 5.47 9.15 -1.71
C SER A 26 4.65 9.79 -0.59
N ASN A 27 5.30 10.53 0.32
CA ASN A 27 4.63 11.27 1.41
C ASN A 27 3.63 12.30 0.89
N THR A 28 3.94 12.95 -0.23
CA THR A 28 3.03 13.94 -0.84
C THR A 28 1.67 13.31 -1.19
N ILE A 29 1.64 12.06 -1.65
CA ILE A 29 0.40 11.35 -2.00
C ILE A 29 -0.49 11.19 -0.75
N PHE A 30 0.07 10.74 0.37
CA PHE A 30 -0.67 10.58 1.62
C PHE A 30 -1.09 11.92 2.25
N LEU A 31 -0.30 12.98 2.07
CA LEU A 31 -0.70 14.33 2.49
C LEU A 31 -1.89 14.86 1.69
N LEU A 32 -1.99 14.56 0.40
CA LEU A 32 -3.17 14.90 -0.42
C LEU A 32 -4.41 14.14 0.06
N ALA A 33 -4.26 12.88 0.46
CA ALA A 33 -5.36 12.10 1.04
C ALA A 33 -5.83 12.68 2.38
N ALA A 34 -4.89 13.10 3.24
CA ALA A 34 -5.22 13.76 4.51
C ALA A 34 -5.98 15.09 4.32
N LYS A 35 -5.79 15.77 3.19
CA LYS A 35 -6.55 16.97 2.80
C LYS A 35 -7.89 16.66 2.11
N GLY A 36 -8.20 15.39 1.87
CA GLY A 36 -9.39 14.97 1.13
C GLY A 36 -9.32 15.25 -0.38
N GLU A 37 -8.13 15.52 -0.92
CA GLU A 37 -7.93 15.82 -2.34
C GLU A 37 -7.91 14.54 -3.19
N VAL A 38 -7.50 13.41 -2.61
CA VAL A 38 -7.51 12.07 -3.22
C VAL A 38 -8.04 11.03 -2.23
N SER A 39 -8.54 9.90 -2.73
CA SER A 39 -8.89 8.72 -1.92
C SER A 39 -7.90 7.60 -2.20
N ILE A 40 -7.18 7.16 -1.17
CA ILE A 40 -6.15 6.12 -1.28
C ILE A 40 -6.73 4.76 -0.97
N PHE A 41 -6.42 3.79 -1.83
CA PHE A 41 -6.75 2.39 -1.70
C PHE A 41 -5.47 1.56 -1.60
N LEU A 42 -5.48 0.55 -0.72
CA LEU A 42 -4.34 -0.30 -0.38
C LEU A 42 -4.80 -1.76 -0.38
N SER A 43 -3.97 -2.72 -0.81
CA SER A 43 -4.32 -4.14 -0.62
C SER A 43 -4.06 -4.61 0.82
N SER A 44 -4.89 -5.53 1.32
CA SER A 44 -4.68 -6.15 2.64
C SER A 44 -3.37 -6.96 2.72
N LEU A 45 -2.93 -7.50 1.58
CA LEU A 45 -1.67 -8.26 1.48
C LEU A 45 -0.46 -7.34 1.63
N MET A 46 -0.46 -6.19 0.94
CA MET A 46 0.59 -5.18 1.06
C MET A 46 0.79 -4.75 2.52
N ILE A 47 -0.28 -4.47 3.27
CA ILE A 47 -0.16 -4.10 4.70
C ILE A 47 0.58 -5.16 5.51
N SER A 48 0.29 -6.44 5.26
CA SER A 48 0.94 -7.55 5.95
C SER A 48 2.42 -7.67 5.59
N ASN A 49 2.74 -7.52 4.30
CA ASN A 49 4.11 -7.57 3.78
C ASN A 49 4.93 -6.37 4.29
N SER A 50 4.40 -5.15 4.17
CA SER A 50 5.06 -3.94 4.64
C SER A 50 5.29 -3.96 6.15
N PHE A 51 4.33 -4.48 6.95
CA PHE A 51 4.55 -4.71 8.37
C PHE A 51 5.72 -5.68 8.62
N TYR A 52 5.78 -6.78 7.87
CA TYR A 52 6.84 -7.78 8.01
C TYR A 52 8.22 -7.22 7.69
N VAL A 53 8.34 -6.37 6.67
CA VAL A 53 9.57 -5.67 6.30
C VAL A 53 9.92 -4.63 7.35
N ALA A 54 9.04 -3.66 7.58
CA ALA A 54 9.30 -2.51 8.44
C ALA A 54 9.63 -2.90 9.89
N ARG A 55 8.98 -3.93 10.45
CA ARG A 55 9.27 -4.37 11.83
C ARG A 55 10.71 -4.84 12.04
N LYS A 56 11.39 -5.29 10.98
CA LYS A 56 12.79 -5.71 11.03
C LYS A 56 13.75 -4.53 11.00
N GLU A 57 13.34 -3.41 10.39
CA GLU A 57 14.17 -2.23 10.19
C GLU A 57 14.01 -1.21 11.33
N ILE A 58 12.76 -0.87 11.65
CA ILE A 58 12.43 0.18 12.63
C ILE A 58 11.81 -0.37 13.92
N GLY A 59 11.72 -1.70 14.05
CA GLY A 59 11.14 -2.36 15.22
C GLY A 59 9.61 -2.40 15.20
N LYS A 60 9.05 -3.37 15.95
CA LYS A 60 7.61 -3.69 15.94
C LYS A 60 6.73 -2.52 16.38
N GLU A 61 7.05 -1.87 17.50
CA GLU A 61 6.19 -0.84 18.10
C GLU A 61 6.08 0.40 17.20
N ILE A 62 7.22 0.86 16.66
CA ILE A 62 7.26 1.99 15.72
C ILE A 62 6.49 1.62 14.45
N THR A 63 6.68 0.41 13.91
CA THR A 63 5.95 -0.05 12.71
C THR A 63 4.43 -0.02 12.93
N ILE A 64 3.93 -0.54 14.06
CA ILE A 64 2.49 -0.54 14.36
C ILE A 64 1.97 0.90 14.42
N LYS A 65 2.70 1.79 15.10
CA LYS A 65 2.30 3.19 15.25
C LYS A 65 2.25 3.88 13.88
N SER A 66 3.28 3.74 13.07
CA SER A 66 3.37 4.40 11.75
C SER A 66 2.30 3.89 10.79
N ILE A 67 2.09 2.57 10.69
CA ILE A 67 1.04 2.00 9.83
C ILE A 67 -0.34 2.50 10.27
N LYS A 68 -0.64 2.52 11.59
CA LYS A 68 -1.92 3.03 12.09
C LYS A 68 -2.18 4.47 11.66
N GLN A 69 -1.18 5.34 11.73
CA GLN A 69 -1.31 6.75 11.34
C GLN A 69 -1.57 6.89 9.83
N ILE A 70 -0.86 6.14 8.99
CA ILE A 70 -1.06 6.17 7.53
C ILE A 70 -2.48 5.69 7.17
N LEU A 71 -2.96 4.65 7.85
CA LEU A 71 -4.27 4.04 7.60
C LEU A 71 -5.47 4.94 7.97
N GLU A 72 -5.29 6.02 8.75
CA GLU A 72 -6.37 6.97 9.08
C GLU A 72 -6.99 7.63 7.83
N TYR A 73 -6.23 7.69 6.73
CA TYR A 73 -6.63 8.38 5.50
C TYR A 73 -6.72 7.42 4.29
N CYS A 74 -6.72 6.10 4.53
CA CYS A 74 -6.69 5.09 3.49
C CYS A 74 -7.84 4.08 3.62
N GLN A 75 -8.21 3.46 2.51
CA GLN A 75 -9.14 2.33 2.47
C GLN A 75 -8.38 1.04 2.11
N ILE A 76 -8.67 -0.05 2.82
CA ILE A 76 -8.04 -1.35 2.56
C ILE A 76 -9.00 -2.21 1.74
N LEU A 77 -8.53 -2.68 0.59
CA LEU A 77 -9.20 -3.64 -0.26
C LEU A 77 -8.78 -5.06 0.13
N PRO A 78 -9.73 -6.00 0.27
CA PRO A 78 -9.42 -7.37 0.64
C PRO A 78 -8.76 -8.11 -0.53
N VAL A 79 -7.79 -8.96 -0.21
CA VAL A 79 -7.24 -9.96 -1.13
C VAL A 79 -7.76 -11.33 -0.72
N GLY A 80 -8.64 -11.91 -1.53
CA GLY A 80 -9.30 -13.19 -1.28
C GLY A 80 -8.97 -14.26 -2.33
N ASP A 81 -9.73 -15.36 -2.32
CA ASP A 81 -9.52 -16.49 -3.24
C ASP A 81 -9.68 -16.07 -4.72
N ALA A 82 -10.61 -15.17 -5.02
CA ALA A 82 -10.86 -14.72 -6.38
C ALA A 82 -9.67 -13.92 -6.93
N GLU A 83 -9.18 -12.93 -6.19
CA GLU A 83 -8.06 -12.07 -6.59
C GLU A 83 -6.80 -12.93 -6.82
N ILE A 84 -6.52 -13.86 -5.90
CA ILE A 84 -5.37 -14.76 -6.01
C ILE A 84 -5.50 -15.69 -7.23
N ARG A 85 -6.67 -16.31 -7.44
CA ARG A 85 -6.86 -17.21 -8.60
C ARG A 85 -6.79 -16.48 -9.93
N ASN A 86 -7.28 -15.25 -10.00
CA ASN A 86 -7.22 -14.44 -11.21
C ASN A 86 -5.80 -13.94 -11.47
N ALA A 87 -5.04 -13.60 -10.42
CA ALA A 87 -3.64 -13.22 -10.53
C ALA A 87 -2.77 -14.34 -11.15
N PHE A 88 -3.09 -15.61 -10.88
CA PHE A 88 -2.43 -16.73 -11.55
C PHE A 88 -2.85 -16.95 -13.01
N ARG A 89 -3.86 -16.23 -13.50
CA ARG A 89 -4.43 -16.40 -14.86
C ARG A 89 -4.18 -15.21 -15.79
N ASN A 90 -3.85 -14.04 -15.25
CA ASN A 90 -3.76 -12.79 -16.00
C ASN A 90 -2.43 -12.58 -16.74
N GLY A 91 -1.47 -13.51 -16.60
CA GLY A 91 -0.28 -13.58 -17.46
C GLY A 91 0.81 -12.56 -17.16
N PHE A 92 0.74 -11.88 -16.01
CA PHE A 92 1.80 -11.00 -15.53
C PHE A 92 3.08 -11.79 -15.22
N THR A 93 4.24 -11.20 -15.47
CA THR A 93 5.54 -11.79 -15.14
C THR A 93 5.79 -11.74 -13.62
N ASP A 94 5.37 -10.65 -12.98
CA ASP A 94 5.48 -10.45 -11.55
C ASP A 94 4.13 -10.74 -10.87
N PHE A 95 4.16 -11.60 -9.86
CA PHE A 95 2.94 -12.04 -9.17
C PHE A 95 2.38 -10.97 -8.23
N GLU A 96 3.23 -10.10 -7.68
CA GLU A 96 2.77 -8.99 -6.87
C GLU A 96 1.95 -8.03 -7.72
N ASP A 97 2.47 -7.65 -8.90
CA ASP A 97 1.74 -6.80 -9.86
C ASP A 97 0.42 -7.45 -10.28
N ALA A 98 0.44 -8.75 -10.56
CA ALA A 98 -0.75 -9.53 -10.90
C ALA A 98 -1.83 -9.42 -9.81
N ASN A 99 -1.42 -9.60 -8.55
CA ASN A 99 -2.31 -9.58 -7.41
C ASN A 99 -2.81 -8.16 -7.09
N GLN A 100 -1.94 -7.16 -7.15
CA GLN A 100 -2.33 -5.76 -6.98
C GLN A 100 -3.33 -5.32 -8.05
N PHE A 101 -3.10 -5.72 -9.31
CA PHE A 101 -4.02 -5.46 -10.42
C PHE A 101 -5.41 -6.05 -10.16
N GLU A 102 -5.50 -7.33 -9.78
CA GLU A 102 -6.79 -7.95 -9.44
C GLU A 102 -7.45 -7.32 -8.22
N THR A 103 -6.67 -6.79 -7.27
CA THR A 103 -7.21 -6.10 -6.08
C THR A 103 -7.78 -4.73 -6.42
N ALA A 104 -7.21 -4.05 -7.41
CA ALA A 104 -7.60 -2.69 -7.81
C ALA A 104 -8.73 -2.64 -8.85
N ASN A 105 -9.03 -3.77 -9.50
CA ASN A 105 -10.02 -3.91 -10.58
C ASN A 105 -11.49 -3.85 -10.10
#